data_AF-A0AAU7F906-F1
#
_entry.id   AF-A0AAU7F906-F1
#
_cell.length_a   1.000
_cell.length_b   1.000
_cell.length_c   1.000
_cell.angle_alpha   90.00
_cell.angle_beta   90.00
_cell.angle_gamma   90.00
#
_symmetry.space_group_name_H-M   'P 1'
#
loop_
_entity.id
_entity.type
_entity.pdbx_description
1 polymer ?
#
loop_
_entity_poly.entity_id
_entity_poly.type
_entity_poly.pdbx_seq_one_letter_code
_entity_poly.pdbx_strand_id
1 'polypeptide(L)'
;MTLIIAKITENQINIIGDTKLTIHKNPKANPYKDGCLKQYILNDTTAIAFAGLQEHFEEALPKIKKANTTEEIINITCAAQKEGADFELLLADLSNLSLKFIKNSIVSDTIAGYLGDKSAFEIYQKYYHTESNENQILNTATLQIVQQPDPQRSDYSNCFNAFKKTMLDPNNATTGGVLVPLCSHQGKFRYMGYADINSDPIILENLPTTPTPITFGSAEKDGFSVEFFSNNLGKEMGTEPSFYCLQGEFGILYKENTSGLKKAILINAKNPAFWWIVAKKLTGISISSAYLTIDHCGVAGEYFLRHENYTDARECYTLGLAAGEPRREINDRYTAGYVTSLLNIGEIETALKTLNAILEQPSNHPMCHALRQQITTKLGL
;
A
#
# COMPACT_ATOMS: atom_id res chain seq x y z
N MET A 1 22.23 -3.26 6.53
CA MET A 1 21.28 -4.24 7.09
C MET A 1 19.90 -3.56 7.16
N THR A 2 18.83 -4.20 7.64
CA THR A 2 17.49 -3.57 7.77
C THR A 2 17.29 -2.97 9.16
N LEU A 3 16.23 -2.18 9.40
CA LEU A 3 15.75 -1.88 10.75
C LEU A 3 14.30 -2.36 10.90
N ILE A 4 14.02 -3.03 12.01
CA ILE A 4 12.64 -3.34 12.44
C ILE A 4 12.52 -2.99 13.90
N ILE A 5 11.51 -2.19 14.25
CA ILE A 5 11.17 -1.82 15.62
C ILE A 5 9.89 -2.55 16.00
N ALA A 6 9.85 -3.08 17.23
CA ALA A 6 8.61 -3.59 17.79
C ALA A 6 8.41 -3.11 19.22
N LYS A 7 7.16 -2.82 19.57
CA LYS A 7 6.77 -2.30 20.88
C LYS A 7 5.37 -2.73 21.27
N ILE A 8 5.20 -3.04 22.54
CA ILE A 8 3.92 -3.26 23.20
C ILE A 8 3.51 -1.98 23.91
N THR A 9 2.35 -1.44 23.56
CA THR A 9 1.76 -0.25 24.19
C THR A 9 0.27 -0.46 24.37
N GLU A 10 -0.25 -0.31 25.60
CA GLU A 10 -1.70 -0.34 25.88
C GLU A 10 -2.44 -1.54 25.26
N ASN A 11 -1.90 -2.75 25.47
CA ASN A 11 -2.40 -4.02 24.94
C ASN A 11 -2.39 -4.14 23.41
N GLN A 12 -1.54 -3.37 22.74
CA GLN A 12 -1.28 -3.53 21.31
C GLN A 12 0.18 -3.79 21.05
N ILE A 13 0.45 -4.63 20.06
CA ILE A 13 1.76 -4.86 19.50
C ILE A 13 1.88 -4.07 18.21
N ASN A 14 2.89 -3.21 18.13
CA ASN A 14 3.24 -2.43 16.95
C ASN A 14 4.59 -2.94 16.43
N ILE A 15 4.67 -3.16 15.12
CA ILE A 15 5.89 -3.54 14.40
C ILE A 15 6.02 -2.60 13.21
N ILE A 16 7.17 -1.93 13.08
CA ILE A 16 7.46 -1.03 11.97
C ILE A 16 8.80 -1.43 11.38
N GLY A 17 8.87 -1.58 10.06
CA GLY A 17 10.16 -1.76 9.39
C GLY A 17 10.15 -1.28 7.96
N ASP A 18 11.30 -1.43 7.30
CA ASP A 18 11.53 -1.00 5.92
C ASP A 18 11.54 -2.20 4.94
N THR A 19 11.52 -1.96 3.63
CA THR A 19 11.60 -3.03 2.61
C THR A 19 12.95 -3.18 1.93
N LYS A 20 13.91 -2.29 2.18
CA LYS A 20 15.23 -2.33 1.54
C LYS A 20 16.00 -3.57 1.96
N LEU A 21 16.48 -4.33 0.99
CA LEU A 21 17.49 -5.35 1.24
C LEU A 21 18.87 -4.70 1.19
N THR A 22 19.69 -4.98 2.19
CA THR A 22 21.12 -4.69 2.09
C THR A 22 21.78 -5.85 1.38
N ILE A 23 21.88 -5.77 0.06
CA ILE A 23 22.56 -6.79 -0.73
C ILE A 23 24.06 -6.48 -0.70
N HIS A 24 24.83 -7.22 0.09
CA HIS A 24 26.30 -7.02 0.19
C HIS A 24 27.00 -7.03 -1.18
N LYS A 25 26.45 -7.78 -2.15
CA LYS A 25 26.96 -7.87 -3.52
C LYS A 25 26.48 -6.76 -4.46
N ASN A 26 25.47 -5.99 -4.07
CA ASN A 26 24.91 -4.91 -4.88
C ASN A 26 24.48 -3.72 -4.00
N PRO A 27 25.42 -2.82 -3.64
CA PRO A 27 25.10 -1.61 -2.87
C PRO A 27 24.17 -0.64 -3.64
N LYS A 28 23.96 -0.85 -4.95
CA LYS A 28 23.05 -0.08 -5.81
C LYS A 28 21.69 -0.75 -5.98
N ALA A 29 21.38 -1.78 -5.20
CA ALA A 29 20.07 -2.42 -5.19
C ALA A 29 18.97 -1.36 -4.96
N ASN A 30 17.99 -1.34 -5.87
CA ASN A 30 16.89 -0.40 -5.77
C ASN A 30 15.87 -0.96 -4.76
N PRO A 31 15.59 -0.26 -3.65
CA PRO A 31 14.77 -0.79 -2.57
C PRO A 31 13.30 -1.04 -2.97
N TYR A 32 12.83 -0.47 -4.09
CA TYR A 32 11.48 -0.66 -4.62
C TYR A 32 11.37 -1.85 -5.57
N LYS A 33 12.47 -2.22 -6.24
CA LYS A 33 12.51 -3.34 -7.19
C LYS A 33 13.10 -4.60 -6.58
N ASP A 34 14.17 -4.43 -5.82
CA ASP A 34 14.97 -5.50 -5.23
C ASP A 34 14.61 -5.72 -3.75
N GLY A 35 13.63 -4.98 -3.21
CA GLY A 35 13.19 -5.11 -1.83
C GLY A 35 12.27 -6.31 -1.58
N CYS A 36 11.99 -6.58 -0.31
CA CYS A 36 10.99 -7.55 0.10
C CYS A 36 10.23 -7.09 1.35
N LEU A 37 9.09 -7.72 1.60
CA LEU A 37 8.38 -7.55 2.85
C LEU A 37 9.12 -8.30 3.96
N LYS A 38 9.30 -7.65 5.11
CA LYS A 38 10.04 -8.24 6.24
C LYS A 38 9.17 -8.60 7.44
N GLN A 39 7.92 -8.16 7.45
CA GLN A 39 6.94 -8.40 8.49
C GLN A 39 5.81 -9.26 7.91
N TYR A 40 5.44 -10.34 8.59
CA TYR A 40 4.47 -11.33 8.13
C TYR A 40 3.42 -11.57 9.20
N ILE A 41 2.16 -11.58 8.79
CA ILE A 41 1.05 -12.07 9.61
C ILE A 41 0.94 -13.57 9.33
N LEU A 42 1.18 -14.40 10.34
CA LEU A 42 1.05 -15.86 10.20
C LEU A 42 -0.40 -16.30 10.44
N ASN A 43 -1.06 -15.69 11.42
CA ASN A 43 -2.48 -15.84 11.72
C ASN A 43 -2.97 -14.58 12.45
N ASP A 44 -4.26 -14.57 12.84
CA ASP A 44 -4.88 -13.44 13.54
C ASP A 44 -4.06 -12.96 14.75
N THR A 45 -3.44 -13.86 15.50
CA THR A 45 -2.77 -13.56 16.79
C THR A 45 -1.26 -13.68 16.76
N THR A 46 -0.66 -14.06 15.62
CA THR A 46 0.78 -14.28 15.51
C THR A 46 1.34 -13.57 14.29
N ALA A 47 2.35 -12.73 14.51
CA ALA A 47 3.13 -12.10 13.47
C ALA A 47 4.62 -12.35 13.70
N ILE A 48 5.40 -12.34 12.61
CA ILE A 48 6.85 -12.43 12.66
C ILE A 48 7.48 -11.29 11.87
N ALA A 49 8.73 -10.97 12.17
CA ALA A 49 9.55 -10.15 11.31
C ALA A 49 10.99 -10.65 11.29
N PHE A 50 11.74 -10.36 10.22
CA PHE A 50 13.11 -10.84 10.09
C PHE A 50 14.11 -9.75 9.70
N ALA A 51 15.36 -9.93 10.12
CA ALA A 51 16.51 -9.15 9.67
C ALA A 51 17.68 -10.08 9.36
N GLY A 52 18.61 -9.70 8.47
CA GLY A 52 19.75 -10.53 8.07
C GLY A 52 19.67 -10.96 6.61
N LEU A 53 20.25 -12.12 6.27
CA LEU A 53 20.28 -12.63 4.91
C LEU A 53 18.91 -13.18 4.51
N GLN A 54 18.34 -12.62 3.44
CA GLN A 54 17.01 -12.98 2.96
C GLN A 54 16.94 -14.46 2.57
N GLU A 55 17.97 -14.97 1.90
CA GLU A 55 18.02 -16.34 1.40
C GLU A 55 17.89 -17.35 2.54
N HIS A 56 18.57 -17.11 3.65
CA HIS A 56 18.51 -17.96 4.84
C HIS A 56 17.13 -17.92 5.51
N PHE A 57 16.50 -16.74 5.60
CA PHE A 57 15.13 -16.64 6.09
C PHE A 57 14.15 -17.33 5.14
N GLU A 58 14.31 -17.15 3.83
CA GLU A 58 13.48 -17.72 2.78
C GLU A 58 13.48 -19.26 2.82
N GLU A 59 14.60 -19.89 3.19
CA GLU A 59 14.71 -21.34 3.38
C GLU A 59 13.96 -21.85 4.63
N ALA A 60 13.97 -21.07 5.72
CA ALA A 60 13.28 -21.44 6.97
C ALA A 60 11.77 -21.14 6.94
N LEU A 61 11.36 -20.15 6.15
CA LEU A 61 9.99 -19.63 6.12
C LEU A 61 8.90 -20.69 5.85
N PRO A 62 9.05 -21.65 4.91
CA PRO A 62 8.04 -22.70 4.70
C PRO A 62 7.75 -23.53 5.96
N LYS A 63 8.77 -23.79 6.79
CA LYS A 63 8.63 -24.51 8.04
C LYS A 63 7.94 -23.62 9.08
N ILE A 64 8.37 -22.37 9.19
CA ILE A 64 7.79 -21.38 10.11
C ILE A 64 6.29 -21.17 9.83
N LYS A 65 5.87 -21.06 8.57
CA LYS A 65 4.45 -20.89 8.19
C LYS A 65 3.58 -22.11 8.50
N LYS A 66 4.17 -23.30 8.58
CA LYS A 66 3.48 -24.55 8.93
C LYS A 66 3.45 -24.83 10.42
N ALA A 67 4.18 -24.05 11.21
CA ALA A 67 4.19 -24.18 12.66
C ALA A 67 2.82 -23.81 13.24
N ASN A 68 2.34 -24.61 14.17
CA ASN A 68 1.06 -24.42 14.85
C ASN A 68 1.20 -23.64 16.16
N THR A 69 2.43 -23.59 16.71
CA THR A 69 2.71 -22.95 17.99
C THR A 69 3.88 -21.99 17.91
N THR A 70 3.92 -21.01 18.82
CA THR A 70 5.05 -20.09 18.98
C THR A 70 6.34 -20.82 19.33
N GLU A 71 6.25 -21.89 20.12
CA GLU A 71 7.38 -22.74 20.48
C GLU A 71 7.96 -23.49 19.27
N GLU A 72 7.12 -24.00 18.36
CA GLU A 72 7.58 -24.60 17.10
C GLU A 72 8.33 -23.58 16.24
N ILE A 73 7.82 -22.34 16.13
CA ILE A 73 8.50 -21.25 15.41
C ILE A 73 9.89 -21.00 16.00
N ILE A 74 9.97 -20.88 17.33
CA ILE A 74 11.24 -20.68 18.05
C ILE A 74 12.22 -21.80 17.74
N ASN A 75 11.77 -23.05 17.85
CA ASN A 75 12.63 -24.23 17.63
C ASN A 75 13.14 -24.29 16.18
N ILE A 76 12.29 -24.00 15.20
CA ILE A 76 12.69 -23.94 13.78
C ILE A 76 13.75 -22.86 13.56
N THR A 77 13.55 -21.66 14.09
CA THR A 77 14.49 -20.55 13.94
C THR A 77 15.82 -20.83 14.64
N CYS A 78 15.80 -21.30 15.87
CA CYS A 78 17.01 -21.65 16.62
C CYS A 78 17.78 -22.80 15.94
N ALA A 79 17.08 -23.81 15.40
CA ALA A 79 17.74 -24.88 14.66
C ALA A 79 18.44 -24.35 13.40
N ALA A 80 17.75 -23.53 12.61
CA ALA A 80 18.34 -22.91 11.42
C ALA A 80 19.58 -22.06 11.76
N GLN A 81 19.50 -21.23 12.80
CA GLN A 81 20.63 -20.40 13.24
C GLN A 81 21.82 -21.25 13.72
N LYS A 82 21.59 -22.38 14.42
CA LYS A 82 22.64 -23.34 14.79
C LYS A 82 23.28 -24.05 13.60
N GLU A 83 22.50 -24.25 12.53
CA GLU A 83 22.97 -24.81 11.25
C GLU A 83 23.72 -23.78 10.37
N GLY A 84 23.84 -22.53 10.83
CA GLY A 84 24.59 -21.47 10.17
C GLY A 84 23.75 -20.45 9.41
N ALA A 85 22.42 -20.50 9.54
CA ALA A 85 21.54 -19.49 8.95
C ALA A 85 21.71 -18.12 9.63
N ASP A 86 22.21 -17.15 8.87
CA ASP A 86 22.35 -15.74 9.27
C ASP A 86 21.05 -14.94 9.04
N PHE A 87 20.11 -15.06 9.96
CA PHE A 87 19.00 -14.14 10.12
C PHE A 87 18.57 -14.05 11.58
N GLU A 88 18.02 -12.91 12.00
CA GLU A 88 17.35 -12.70 13.28
C GLU A 88 15.83 -12.77 13.07
N LEU A 89 15.08 -13.24 14.07
CA LEU A 89 13.62 -13.26 14.04
C LEU A 89 13.01 -12.51 15.23
N LEU A 90 11.94 -11.79 14.96
CA LEU A 90 11.00 -11.25 15.93
C LEU A 90 9.74 -12.08 15.81
N LEU A 91 9.26 -12.59 16.94
CA LEU A 91 7.98 -13.25 17.07
C LEU A 91 7.09 -12.40 17.97
N ALA A 92 5.93 -12.02 17.45
CA ALA A 92 4.91 -11.27 18.15
C ALA A 92 3.68 -12.14 18.36
N ASP A 93 3.29 -12.31 19.61
CA ASP A 93 2.14 -13.13 20.02
C ASP A 93 1.15 -12.27 20.78
N LEU A 94 0.01 -11.99 20.13
CA LEU A 94 -1.06 -11.17 20.67
C LEU A 94 -1.84 -11.89 21.78
N SER A 95 -1.93 -13.23 21.74
CA SER A 95 -2.65 -14.00 22.74
C SER A 95 -2.00 -13.88 24.12
N ASN A 96 -0.67 -13.85 24.13
CA ASN A 96 0.13 -13.67 25.34
C ASN A 96 0.62 -12.22 25.52
N LEU A 97 0.26 -11.32 24.61
CA LEU A 97 0.77 -9.95 24.53
C LEU A 97 2.29 -9.90 24.76
N SER A 98 3.05 -10.60 23.91
CA SER A 98 4.49 -10.78 24.09
C SER A 98 5.27 -10.55 22.80
N LEU A 99 6.50 -10.04 22.95
CA LEU A 99 7.50 -9.99 21.90
C LEU A 99 8.68 -10.88 22.30
N LYS A 100 9.07 -11.77 21.40
CA LYS A 100 10.24 -12.62 21.54
C LYS A 100 11.23 -12.33 20.42
N PHE A 101 12.45 -11.98 20.77
CA PHE A 101 13.54 -11.75 19.83
C PHE A 101 14.48 -12.94 19.86
N ILE A 102 14.75 -13.51 18.68
CA ILE A 102 15.57 -14.70 18.48
C ILE A 102 16.83 -14.30 17.72
N LYS A 103 17.94 -14.19 18.42
CA LYS A 103 19.25 -13.78 17.88
C LYS A 103 20.30 -14.79 18.29
N ASN A 104 21.08 -15.32 17.34
CA ASN A 104 22.14 -16.29 17.61
C ASN A 104 21.66 -17.48 18.46
N SER A 105 20.45 -17.97 18.17
CA SER A 105 19.74 -19.05 18.90
C SER A 105 19.39 -18.75 20.35
N ILE A 106 19.46 -17.48 20.75
CA ILE A 106 19.05 -17.00 22.08
C ILE A 106 17.71 -16.31 21.94
N VAL A 107 16.74 -16.73 22.75
CA VAL A 107 15.41 -16.13 22.85
C VAL A 107 15.41 -15.13 23.99
N SER A 108 14.91 -13.93 23.71
CA SER A 108 14.74 -12.87 24.70
C SER A 108 13.31 -12.33 24.67
N ASP A 109 12.69 -12.27 25.84
CA ASP A 109 11.35 -11.75 26.02
C ASP A 109 11.41 -10.28 26.44
N THR A 110 10.67 -9.42 25.75
CA THR A 110 10.65 -7.98 26.05
C THR A 110 9.31 -7.37 25.64
N ILE A 111 9.07 -6.15 26.09
CA ILE A 111 7.94 -5.31 25.67
C ILE A 111 8.32 -4.36 24.53
N ALA A 112 9.61 -4.19 24.26
CA ALA A 112 10.10 -3.32 23.18
C ALA A 112 11.50 -3.76 22.73
N GLY A 113 11.80 -3.58 21.45
CA GLY A 113 13.12 -3.88 20.92
C GLY A 113 13.25 -3.63 19.43
N TYR A 114 14.40 -4.01 18.88
CA TYR A 114 14.68 -3.90 17.46
C TYR A 114 15.45 -5.10 16.90
N LEU A 115 15.31 -5.30 15.59
CA LEU A 115 16.15 -6.18 14.79
C LEU A 115 16.98 -5.39 13.78
N GLY A 116 18.14 -5.95 13.43
CA GLY A 116 18.98 -5.44 12.36
C GLY A 116 19.97 -4.34 12.78
N ASP A 117 20.06 -3.29 11.98
CA ASP A 117 21.15 -2.31 11.98
C ASP A 117 21.14 -1.42 13.23
N LYS A 118 22.19 -1.54 14.05
CA LYS A 118 22.33 -0.74 15.28
C LYS A 118 22.42 0.76 14.99
N SER A 119 23.16 1.16 13.96
CA SER A 119 23.32 2.58 13.63
C SER A 119 22.00 3.21 13.20
N ALA A 120 21.19 2.51 12.39
CA ALA A 120 19.85 2.95 12.07
C ALA A 120 18.94 3.03 13.30
N PHE A 121 19.07 2.09 14.24
CA PHE A 121 18.33 2.13 15.50
C PHE A 121 18.70 3.36 16.34
N GLU A 122 19.97 3.74 16.42
CA GLU A 122 20.41 4.94 17.15
C GLU A 122 19.82 6.23 16.53
N ILE A 123 19.77 6.31 15.20
CA ILE A 123 19.10 7.40 14.47
C ILE A 123 17.59 7.42 14.79
N TYR A 124 16.95 6.24 14.78
CA TYR A 124 15.55 6.11 15.19
C TYR A 124 15.30 6.59 16.62
N GLN A 125 16.12 6.18 17.59
CA GLN A 125 16.01 6.60 18.98
C GLN A 125 16.13 8.12 19.11
N LYS A 126 17.07 8.74 18.37
CA LYS A 126 17.20 10.20 18.31
C LYS A 126 15.89 10.86 17.85
N TYR A 127 15.31 10.41 16.73
CA TYR A 127 14.06 11.00 16.22
C TYR A 127 12.84 10.72 17.10
N TYR A 128 12.79 9.54 17.74
CA TYR A 128 11.69 9.13 18.59
C TYR A 128 11.63 9.92 19.90
N HIS A 129 12.78 10.28 20.47
CA HIS A 129 12.87 11.04 21.72
C HIS A 129 12.99 12.56 21.53
N THR A 130 12.95 13.04 20.30
CA THR A 130 12.90 14.48 20.01
C THR A 130 11.44 14.92 19.89
N GLU A 131 10.96 15.76 20.81
CA GLU A 131 9.67 16.46 20.67
C GLU A 131 9.70 17.29 19.39
N SER A 132 8.97 16.89 18.35
CA SER A 132 9.29 17.34 16.99
C SER A 132 8.43 18.50 16.54
N ASN A 133 9.05 19.50 15.89
CA ASN A 133 8.43 20.26 14.80
C ASN A 133 9.40 20.63 13.64
N GLU A 134 10.69 20.29 13.70
CA GLU A 134 11.69 20.99 12.85
C GLU A 134 11.86 20.51 11.39
N ASN A 135 11.22 19.42 10.96
CA ASN A 135 11.42 18.90 9.59
C ASN A 135 10.13 18.86 8.75
N GLN A 136 9.25 19.85 8.89
CA GLN A 136 8.37 20.16 7.76
C GLN A 136 9.26 20.70 6.64
N ILE A 137 9.17 20.14 5.43
CA ILE A 137 9.82 20.77 4.28
C ILE A 137 9.21 22.17 4.18
N LEU A 138 10.05 23.18 4.41
CA LEU A 138 9.61 24.57 4.48
C LEU A 138 8.79 24.89 3.23
N ASN A 139 7.65 25.55 3.45
CA ASN A 139 6.71 25.95 2.42
C ASN A 139 6.02 24.80 1.68
N THR A 140 5.90 23.59 2.22
CA THR A 140 5.05 22.54 1.61
C THR A 140 3.81 22.27 2.45
N ALA A 141 2.73 21.84 1.81
CA ALA A 141 1.60 21.23 2.49
C ALA A 141 1.83 19.72 2.55
N THR A 142 1.92 19.19 3.77
CA THR A 142 1.99 17.74 4.00
C THR A 142 0.66 17.23 4.53
N LEU A 143 0.07 16.24 3.86
CA LEU A 143 -1.07 15.49 4.37
C LEU A 143 -0.62 14.05 4.62
N GLN A 144 -0.76 13.62 5.87
CA GLN A 144 -0.51 12.24 6.26
C GLN A 144 -1.82 11.62 6.73
N ILE A 145 -2.32 10.66 5.97
CA ILE A 145 -3.48 9.86 6.35
C ILE A 145 -2.92 8.56 6.89
N VAL A 146 -3.04 8.30 8.18
CA VAL A 146 -2.67 7.00 8.72
C VAL A 146 -3.94 6.32 9.17
N GLN A 147 -4.17 5.09 8.70
CA GLN A 147 -5.22 4.25 9.26
C GLN A 147 -4.76 3.88 10.68
N GLN A 148 -5.14 4.71 11.66
CA GLN A 148 -4.74 4.50 13.03
C GLN A 148 -5.57 3.40 13.69
N PRO A 149 -4.95 2.54 14.50
CA PRO A 149 -5.71 1.78 15.49
C PRO A 149 -6.20 2.74 16.58
N ASP A 150 -7.48 3.14 16.53
CA ASP A 150 -8.16 4.05 17.49
C ASP A 150 -7.45 5.42 17.72
N PRO A 151 -8.07 6.56 17.36
CA PRO A 151 -7.44 7.90 17.38
C PRO A 151 -6.93 8.42 18.75
N GLN A 152 -7.09 7.69 19.85
CA GLN A 152 -6.65 8.15 21.17
C GLN A 152 -5.15 7.91 21.49
N ARG A 153 -4.35 7.33 20.60
CA ARG A 153 -3.04 6.76 20.98
C ARG A 153 -1.85 7.51 20.36
N SER A 154 -1.06 8.18 21.21
CA SER A 154 0.09 9.02 20.80
C SER A 154 1.33 8.24 20.36
N ASP A 155 1.53 7.01 20.86
CA ASP A 155 2.81 6.30 20.73
C ASP A 155 3.06 5.72 19.32
N TYR A 156 2.03 5.21 18.66
CA TYR A 156 2.15 4.66 17.30
C TYR A 156 2.59 5.74 16.30
N SER A 157 1.97 6.93 16.36
CA SER A 157 2.33 8.07 15.51
C SER A 157 3.78 8.49 15.73
N ASN A 158 4.25 8.48 16.98
CA ASN A 158 5.64 8.78 17.30
C ASN A 158 6.59 7.73 16.70
N CYS A 159 6.28 6.43 16.87
CA CYS A 159 7.07 5.36 16.27
C CYS A 159 7.11 5.46 14.74
N PHE A 160 5.96 5.69 14.10
CA PHE A 160 5.85 5.82 12.64
C PHE A 160 6.67 7.01 12.14
N ASN A 161 6.50 8.19 12.73
CA ASN A 161 7.17 9.41 12.29
C ASN A 161 8.68 9.34 12.55
N ALA A 162 9.11 8.78 13.67
CA ALA A 162 10.52 8.55 13.94
C ALA A 162 11.14 7.61 12.92
N PHE A 163 10.48 6.50 12.59
CA PHE A 163 10.97 5.53 11.61
C PHE A 163 11.02 6.13 10.20
N LYS A 164 10.00 6.89 9.80
CA LYS A 164 10.00 7.63 8.53
C LYS A 164 11.20 8.58 8.44
N LYS A 165 11.47 9.36 9.49
CA LYS A 165 12.65 10.25 9.55
C LYS A 165 13.95 9.46 9.47
N THR A 166 14.05 8.32 10.14
CA THR A 166 15.20 7.41 10.02
C THR A 166 15.44 6.96 8.58
N MET A 167 14.38 6.62 7.83
CA MET A 167 14.51 6.22 6.42
C MET A 167 14.96 7.35 5.50
N LEU A 168 14.63 8.60 5.84
CA LEU A 168 14.97 9.79 5.07
C LEU A 168 16.30 10.43 5.51
N ASP A 169 16.90 9.95 6.60
CA ASP A 169 18.16 10.49 7.12
C ASP A 169 19.30 10.20 6.13
N PRO A 170 20.02 11.22 5.63
CA PRO A 170 21.10 11.02 4.67
C PRO A 170 22.28 10.21 5.23
N ASN A 171 22.43 10.12 6.55
CA ASN A 171 23.45 9.30 7.21
C ASN A 171 23.03 7.84 7.37
N ASN A 172 21.80 7.49 7.02
CA ASN A 172 21.30 6.14 7.09
C ASN A 172 21.30 5.47 5.71
N ALA A 173 22.29 4.62 5.48
CA ALA A 173 22.39 3.86 4.23
C ALA A 173 21.63 2.53 4.26
N THR A 174 21.11 2.09 5.41
CA THR A 174 20.76 0.68 5.64
C THR A 174 19.26 0.44 5.54
N THR A 175 18.43 1.41 5.92
CA THR A 175 16.97 1.36 5.68
C THR A 175 16.57 2.05 4.38
N GLY A 176 15.40 1.72 3.83
CA GLY A 176 14.82 2.45 2.70
C GLY A 176 13.65 1.73 2.05
N GLY A 177 13.21 2.24 0.89
CA GLY A 177 12.05 1.69 0.19
C GLY A 177 10.75 2.12 0.85
N VAL A 178 9.88 1.16 1.13
CA VAL A 178 8.56 1.40 1.71
C VAL A 178 8.60 1.17 3.22
N LEU A 179 7.93 2.03 3.98
CA LEU A 179 7.69 1.83 5.41
C LEU A 179 6.51 0.87 5.55
N VAL A 180 6.68 -0.19 6.33
CA VAL A 180 5.66 -1.23 6.52
C VAL A 180 5.21 -1.24 7.98
N PRO A 181 4.07 -0.62 8.29
CA PRO A 181 3.49 -0.69 9.62
C PRO A 181 2.59 -1.92 9.74
N LEU A 182 2.82 -2.73 10.78
CA LEU A 182 1.99 -3.86 11.18
C LEU A 182 1.60 -3.65 12.64
N CYS A 183 0.30 -3.66 12.94
CA CYS A 183 -0.17 -3.53 14.32
C CYS A 183 -1.23 -4.56 14.67
N SER A 184 -1.41 -4.82 15.96
CA SER A 184 -2.59 -5.51 16.45
C SER A 184 -3.75 -4.52 16.64
N HIS A 185 -4.88 -4.78 16.01
CA HIS A 185 -6.11 -4.00 16.15
C HIS A 185 -7.32 -4.94 16.23
N GLN A 186 -8.23 -4.70 17.19
CA GLN A 186 -9.43 -5.52 17.40
C GLN A 186 -9.11 -7.02 17.54
N GLY A 187 -8.08 -7.36 18.33
CA GLY A 187 -7.69 -8.74 18.59
C GLY A 187 -7.01 -9.45 17.41
N LYS A 188 -6.61 -8.72 16.35
CA LYS A 188 -5.94 -9.30 15.18
C LYS A 188 -4.77 -8.47 14.70
N PHE A 189 -3.73 -9.10 14.16
CA PHE A 189 -2.68 -8.41 13.41
C PHE A 189 -3.16 -7.97 12.04
N ARG A 190 -2.75 -6.76 11.61
CA ARG A 190 -3.09 -6.15 10.33
C ARG A 190 -1.96 -5.23 9.87
N TYR A 191 -1.76 -5.13 8.55
CA TYR A 191 -0.95 -4.06 7.97
C TYR A 191 -1.76 -2.75 8.00
N MET A 192 -1.19 -1.68 8.52
CA MET A 192 -1.86 -0.39 8.60
C MET A 192 -1.68 0.38 7.30
N GLY A 193 -2.78 0.82 6.69
CA GLY A 193 -2.69 1.69 5.53
C GLY A 193 -2.16 3.08 5.91
N TYR A 194 -1.43 3.71 5.01
CA TYR A 194 -1.15 5.14 5.12
C TYR A 194 -1.07 5.79 3.74
N ALA A 195 -1.36 7.08 3.67
CA ALA A 195 -1.03 7.94 2.53
C ALA A 195 -0.14 9.07 3.04
N ASP A 196 0.92 9.35 2.30
CA ASP A 196 1.86 10.42 2.58
C ASP A 196 1.96 11.29 1.34
N ILE A 197 1.47 12.51 1.49
CA ILE A 197 1.29 13.48 0.42
C ILE A 197 2.09 14.70 0.78
N ASN A 198 2.97 15.09 -0.13
CA ASN A 198 3.73 16.31 -0.05
C ASN A 198 3.47 17.16 -1.30
N SER A 199 3.01 18.40 -1.10
CA SER A 199 2.77 19.32 -2.20
C SER A 199 4.07 19.87 -2.77
N ASP A 200 3.94 20.56 -3.89
CA ASP A 200 4.98 21.49 -4.34
C ASP A 200 5.27 22.54 -3.26
N PRO A 201 6.48 23.13 -3.25
CA PRO A 201 6.75 24.34 -2.49
C PRO A 201 5.76 25.47 -2.87
N ILE A 202 5.10 26.00 -1.85
CA ILE A 202 4.18 27.12 -1.87
C ILE A 202 4.99 28.41 -1.79
N ILE A 203 5.04 29.13 -2.90
CA ILE A 203 5.70 30.43 -2.98
C ILE A 203 4.67 31.49 -2.59
N LEU A 204 4.79 32.06 -1.38
CA LEU A 204 3.80 32.98 -0.81
C LEU A 204 3.57 34.21 -1.71
N GLU A 205 4.62 34.68 -2.38
CA GLU A 205 4.58 35.82 -3.31
C GLU A 205 3.72 35.53 -4.55
N ASN A 206 3.52 34.25 -4.88
CA ASN A 206 2.75 33.80 -6.04
C ASN A 206 1.35 33.29 -5.67
N LEU A 207 0.95 33.42 -4.39
CA LEU A 207 -0.39 33.00 -3.99
C LEU A 207 -1.44 33.92 -4.65
N PRO A 208 -2.40 33.36 -5.40
CA PRO A 208 -3.44 34.16 -6.00
C PRO A 208 -4.38 34.71 -4.92
N THR A 209 -5.03 35.82 -5.25
CA THR A 209 -6.01 36.49 -4.37
C THR A 209 -7.30 35.69 -4.19
N THR A 210 -7.53 34.69 -5.03
CA THR A 210 -8.64 33.74 -4.94
C THR A 210 -8.16 32.39 -4.41
N PRO A 211 -8.90 31.74 -3.49
CA PRO A 211 -8.55 30.40 -3.02
C PRO A 211 -8.36 29.44 -4.19
N THR A 212 -7.21 28.77 -4.24
CA THR A 212 -6.88 27.75 -5.25
C THR A 212 -6.54 26.45 -4.55
N PRO A 213 -6.93 25.28 -5.10
CA PRO A 213 -6.55 24.00 -4.55
C PRO A 213 -5.03 23.82 -4.56
N ILE A 214 -4.47 23.32 -3.46
CA ILE A 214 -3.10 22.82 -3.41
C ILE A 214 -3.10 21.43 -4.04
N THR A 215 -2.28 21.22 -5.07
CA THR A 215 -2.19 19.94 -5.75
C THR A 215 -1.30 18.96 -4.98
N PHE A 216 -1.54 17.67 -5.19
CA PHE A 216 -0.55 16.63 -4.94
C PHE A 216 0.67 16.98 -5.79
N GLY A 217 1.81 17.29 -5.17
CA GLY A 217 2.94 17.95 -5.84
C GLY A 217 3.46 17.20 -7.07
N SER A 218 4.36 17.82 -7.82
CA SER A 218 5.00 17.24 -9.00
C SER A 218 6.40 16.73 -8.65
N ALA A 219 6.81 15.66 -9.34
CA ALA A 219 8.17 15.13 -9.20
C ALA A 219 9.25 16.17 -9.56
N GLU A 220 8.95 17.14 -10.43
CA GLU A 220 9.86 18.22 -10.84
C GLU A 220 10.20 19.19 -9.71
N LYS A 221 9.34 19.26 -8.68
CA LYS A 221 9.49 20.16 -7.53
C LYS A 221 9.58 19.39 -6.21
N ASP A 222 10.04 18.14 -6.27
CA ASP A 222 10.19 17.24 -5.13
C ASP A 222 8.88 16.91 -4.38
N GLY A 223 7.73 17.20 -5.00
CA GLY A 223 6.42 16.79 -4.53
C GLY A 223 6.13 15.32 -4.81
N PHE A 224 5.44 14.65 -3.89
CA PHE A 224 5.10 13.24 -4.05
C PHE A 224 3.81 12.87 -3.32
N SER A 225 3.21 11.76 -3.72
CA SER A 225 2.02 11.19 -3.10
C SER A 225 2.13 9.70 -3.20
N VAL A 226 2.31 9.09 -2.04
CA VAL A 226 2.47 7.65 -1.92
C VAL A 226 1.39 7.10 -1.03
N GLU A 227 0.92 5.91 -1.34
CA GLU A 227 -0.01 5.21 -0.49
C GLU A 227 0.48 3.79 -0.27
N PHE A 228 0.35 3.31 0.97
CA PHE A 228 0.56 1.93 1.34
C PHE A 228 -0.79 1.39 1.80
N PHE A 229 -1.22 0.29 1.22
CA PHE A 229 -2.49 -0.35 1.55
C PHE A 229 -2.34 -1.85 1.61
N SER A 230 -3.25 -2.46 2.37
CA SER A 230 -3.48 -3.90 2.33
C SER A 230 -4.93 -4.15 1.95
N ASN A 231 -5.21 -5.32 1.38
CA ASN A 231 -6.55 -5.66 0.89
C ASN A 231 -7.60 -5.51 2.01
N ASN A 232 -8.56 -4.62 1.78
CA ASN A 232 -9.61 -4.24 2.74
C ASN A 232 -11.00 -4.78 2.37
N LEU A 233 -11.11 -5.64 1.35
CA LEU A 233 -12.40 -6.12 0.85
C LEU A 233 -12.65 -7.58 1.27
N GLY A 234 -13.04 -7.79 2.54
CA GLY A 234 -13.66 -9.05 2.99
C GLY A 234 -13.05 -9.71 4.23
N LYS A 235 -13.35 -11.01 4.41
CA LYS A 235 -12.91 -11.87 5.53
C LYS A 235 -11.42 -12.24 5.46
N GLU A 236 -10.78 -12.04 4.32
CA GLU A 236 -9.36 -12.33 4.08
C GLU A 236 -8.57 -11.01 4.11
N MET A 237 -8.39 -10.47 5.31
CA MET A 237 -7.67 -9.21 5.49
C MET A 237 -6.17 -9.39 5.26
N GLY A 238 -5.56 -8.49 4.48
CA GLY A 238 -4.13 -8.21 4.58
C GLY A 238 -3.15 -9.23 4.00
N THR A 239 -3.55 -10.08 3.06
CA THR A 239 -2.64 -11.10 2.50
C THR A 239 -1.52 -10.51 1.64
N GLU A 240 -1.77 -9.42 0.94
CA GLU A 240 -0.80 -8.83 0.00
C GLU A 240 -0.73 -7.31 0.20
N PRO A 241 0.22 -6.83 1.02
CA PRO A 241 0.45 -5.41 1.14
C PRO A 241 0.99 -4.86 -0.17
N SER A 242 0.76 -3.58 -0.37
CA SER A 242 1.11 -2.91 -1.61
C SER A 242 1.34 -1.42 -1.41
N PHE A 243 2.03 -0.84 -2.38
CA PHE A 243 2.41 0.56 -2.37
C PHE A 243 2.15 1.15 -3.74
N TYR A 244 1.62 2.37 -3.81
CA TYR A 244 1.43 3.08 -5.07
C TYR A 244 1.99 4.49 -4.97
N CYS A 245 2.77 4.89 -5.97
CA CYS A 245 3.37 6.21 -6.10
C CYS A 245 2.73 6.92 -7.29
N LEU A 246 1.93 7.95 -6.99
CA LEU A 246 1.08 8.61 -7.99
C LEU A 246 1.92 9.30 -9.07
N GLN A 247 2.85 10.18 -8.66
CA GLN A 247 3.73 10.93 -9.57
C GLN A 247 4.75 10.03 -10.27
N GLY A 248 5.12 8.92 -9.63
CA GLY A 248 6.01 7.93 -10.21
C GLY A 248 5.34 7.05 -11.27
N GLU A 249 4.00 7.05 -11.35
CA GLU A 249 3.22 6.18 -12.23
C GLU A 249 3.56 4.68 -12.04
N PHE A 250 3.87 4.28 -10.81
CA PHE A 250 4.18 2.89 -10.49
C PHE A 250 3.60 2.46 -9.16
N GLY A 251 3.32 1.17 -9.04
CA GLY A 251 3.03 0.52 -7.79
C GLY A 251 3.96 -0.66 -7.54
N ILE A 252 3.97 -1.13 -6.29
CA ILE A 252 4.73 -2.27 -5.82
C ILE A 252 3.73 -3.20 -5.14
N LEU A 253 3.65 -4.41 -5.65
CA LEU A 253 2.88 -5.48 -5.06
C LEU A 253 3.83 -6.45 -4.35
N TYR A 254 3.63 -6.72 -3.07
CA TYR A 254 4.41 -7.70 -2.32
C TYR A 254 3.75 -9.08 -2.41
N LYS A 255 3.99 -9.77 -3.53
CA LYS A 255 3.38 -11.06 -3.83
C LYS A 255 4.20 -12.22 -3.25
N GLU A 256 3.50 -13.19 -2.70
CA GLU A 256 4.10 -14.40 -2.16
C GLU A 256 4.64 -15.32 -3.28
N ASN A 257 5.87 -15.80 -3.12
CA ASN A 257 6.47 -16.81 -3.99
C ASN A 257 6.28 -18.23 -3.43
N THR A 258 6.90 -19.24 -4.05
CA THR A 258 6.76 -20.65 -3.68
C THR A 258 7.29 -21.00 -2.28
N SER A 259 8.22 -20.22 -1.74
CA SER A 259 8.75 -20.39 -0.37
C SER A 259 7.94 -19.63 0.69
N GLY A 260 6.98 -18.81 0.26
CA GLY A 260 6.18 -17.97 1.14
C GLY A 260 6.73 -16.56 1.34
N LEU A 261 7.87 -16.22 0.73
CA LEU A 261 8.47 -14.90 0.83
C LEU A 261 7.72 -13.92 -0.09
N LYS A 262 7.40 -12.73 0.44
CA LYS A 262 6.71 -11.68 -0.33
C LYS A 262 7.71 -10.74 -0.99
N LYS A 263 7.97 -10.98 -2.29
CA LYS A 263 8.91 -10.19 -3.10
C LYS A 263 8.21 -9.01 -3.75
N ALA A 264 8.93 -7.91 -3.93
CA ALA A 264 8.43 -6.75 -4.64
C ALA A 264 8.21 -7.08 -6.13
N ILE A 265 7.00 -6.81 -6.63
CA ILE A 265 6.68 -6.79 -8.05
C ILE A 265 6.38 -5.35 -8.42
N LEU A 266 7.29 -4.74 -9.19
CA LEU A 266 7.09 -3.40 -9.72
C LEU A 266 6.09 -3.44 -10.88
N ILE A 267 5.06 -2.61 -10.78
CA ILE A 267 3.96 -2.51 -11.74
C ILE A 267 3.95 -1.10 -12.28
N ASN A 268 4.05 -0.96 -13.61
CA ASN A 268 3.80 0.32 -14.26
C ASN A 268 2.28 0.59 -14.26
N ALA A 269 1.88 1.69 -13.63
CA ALA A 269 0.50 2.07 -13.44
C ALA A 269 0.35 3.60 -13.50
N LYS A 270 0.03 4.08 -14.71
CA LYS A 270 -0.13 5.52 -15.02
C LYS A 270 -1.09 6.29 -14.14
N ASN A 271 -2.07 5.61 -13.55
CA ASN A 271 -2.98 6.21 -12.59
C ASN A 271 -3.53 5.12 -11.63
N PRO A 272 -4.23 5.50 -10.55
CA PRO A 272 -4.79 4.56 -9.57
C PRO A 272 -5.70 3.47 -10.14
N ALA A 273 -6.42 3.73 -11.23
CA ALA A 273 -7.30 2.74 -11.85
C ALA A 273 -6.50 1.66 -12.61
N PHE A 274 -5.41 2.04 -13.29
CA PHE A 274 -4.47 1.04 -13.87
C PHE A 274 -3.86 0.17 -12.78
N TRP A 275 -3.42 0.80 -11.69
CA TRP A 275 -2.88 0.10 -10.52
C TRP A 275 -3.87 -0.95 -10.02
N TRP A 276 -5.13 -0.55 -9.79
CA TRP A 276 -6.18 -1.44 -9.32
C TRP A 276 -6.40 -2.64 -10.25
N ILE A 277 -6.51 -2.40 -11.56
CA ILE A 277 -6.78 -3.45 -12.56
C ILE A 277 -5.62 -4.43 -12.65
N VAL A 278 -4.38 -3.93 -12.76
CA VAL A 278 -3.21 -4.78 -12.90
C VAL A 278 -2.97 -5.58 -11.62
N ALA A 279 -3.12 -4.96 -10.46
CA ALA A 279 -3.02 -5.65 -9.18
C ALA A 279 -4.06 -6.78 -9.09
N LYS A 280 -5.35 -6.50 -9.35
CA LYS A 280 -6.40 -7.52 -9.34
C LYS A 280 -6.11 -8.69 -10.27
N LYS A 281 -5.57 -8.44 -11.47
CA LYS A 281 -5.20 -9.52 -12.41
C LYS A 281 -4.06 -10.39 -11.88
N LEU A 282 -3.11 -9.80 -11.18
CA LEU A 282 -1.95 -10.52 -10.64
C LEU A 282 -2.28 -11.33 -9.39
N THR A 283 -3.23 -10.85 -8.58
CA THR A 283 -3.52 -11.40 -7.24
C THR A 283 -4.84 -12.17 -7.20
N GLY A 284 -5.74 -11.91 -8.13
CA GLY A 284 -7.15 -12.30 -8.06
C GLY A 284 -7.98 -11.44 -7.10
N ILE A 285 -7.36 -10.49 -6.39
CA ILE A 285 -7.97 -9.69 -5.32
C ILE A 285 -7.76 -8.21 -5.61
N SER A 286 -8.83 -7.42 -5.44
CA SER A 286 -8.80 -5.98 -5.60
C SER A 286 -7.99 -5.29 -4.49
N ILE A 287 -7.07 -4.40 -4.89
CA ILE A 287 -6.31 -3.56 -3.96
C ILE A 287 -6.94 -2.17 -3.95
N SER A 288 -7.40 -1.71 -2.78
CA SER A 288 -7.94 -0.36 -2.63
C SER A 288 -6.86 0.71 -2.79
N SER A 289 -7.23 1.84 -3.39
CA SER A 289 -6.42 3.05 -3.50
C SER A 289 -7.26 4.23 -3.00
N ALA A 290 -6.69 5.05 -2.12
CA ALA A 290 -7.35 6.28 -1.66
C ALA A 290 -7.28 7.38 -2.71
N TYR A 291 -6.39 7.26 -3.68
CA TYR A 291 -6.31 8.17 -4.83
C TYR A 291 -7.34 7.85 -5.91
N LEU A 292 -8.10 6.77 -5.80
CA LEU A 292 -9.08 6.40 -6.83
C LEU A 292 -10.20 7.45 -6.89
N THR A 293 -10.40 8.03 -8.08
CA THR A 293 -11.48 8.98 -8.36
C THR A 293 -12.18 8.59 -9.65
N ILE A 294 -13.37 9.15 -9.87
CA ILE A 294 -14.11 8.95 -11.11
C ILE A 294 -13.33 9.44 -12.35
N ASP A 295 -12.54 10.51 -12.22
CA ASP A 295 -11.68 11.01 -13.30
C ASP A 295 -10.60 9.99 -13.67
N HIS A 296 -9.91 9.41 -12.67
CA HIS A 296 -8.90 8.37 -12.91
C HIS A 296 -9.49 7.14 -13.59
N CYS A 297 -10.65 6.70 -13.11
CA CYS A 297 -11.42 5.60 -13.68
C CYS A 297 -11.86 5.89 -15.12
N GLY A 298 -12.34 7.10 -15.41
CA GLY A 298 -12.78 7.48 -16.75
C GLY A 298 -11.64 7.48 -17.76
N VAL A 299 -10.50 8.08 -17.38
CA VAL A 299 -9.28 8.11 -18.21
C VAL A 299 -8.76 6.70 -18.50
N ALA A 300 -8.70 5.83 -17.48
CA ALA A 300 -8.29 4.45 -17.67
C ALA A 300 -9.30 3.65 -18.50
N GLY A 301 -10.59 3.81 -18.25
CA GLY A 301 -11.67 3.16 -18.99
C GLY A 301 -11.60 3.47 -20.49
N GLU A 302 -11.39 4.74 -20.84
CA GLU A 302 -11.23 5.14 -22.24
C GLU A 302 -9.97 4.60 -22.89
N TYR A 303 -8.85 4.58 -22.15
CA TYR A 303 -7.64 3.95 -22.64
C TYR A 303 -7.90 2.48 -23.00
N PHE A 304 -8.56 1.73 -22.11
CA PHE A 304 -8.89 0.33 -22.36
C PHE A 304 -9.87 0.16 -23.53
N LEU A 305 -10.87 1.03 -23.67
CA LEU A 305 -11.79 1.02 -24.82
C LEU A 305 -11.04 1.18 -26.15
N ARG A 306 -10.10 2.14 -26.22
CA ARG A 306 -9.30 2.39 -27.44
C ARG A 306 -8.38 1.22 -27.82
N HIS A 307 -8.08 0.35 -26.86
CA HIS A 307 -7.25 -0.85 -27.07
C HIS A 307 -8.08 -2.13 -27.03
N GLU A 308 -9.40 -2.02 -27.20
CA GLU A 308 -10.34 -3.16 -27.28
C GLU A 308 -10.35 -4.07 -26.02
N ASN A 309 -9.88 -3.56 -24.88
CA ASN A 309 -9.89 -4.25 -23.59
C ASN A 309 -11.21 -3.96 -22.85
N TYR A 310 -12.34 -4.38 -23.43
CA TYR A 310 -13.67 -3.96 -22.99
C TYR A 310 -14.03 -4.40 -21.56
N THR A 311 -13.56 -5.56 -21.12
CA THR A 311 -13.77 -6.04 -19.74
C THR A 311 -13.10 -5.11 -18.72
N ASP A 312 -11.84 -4.74 -18.97
CA ASP A 312 -11.11 -3.82 -18.09
C ASP A 312 -11.73 -2.42 -18.11
N ALA A 313 -12.18 -1.96 -19.28
CA ALA A 313 -12.90 -0.71 -19.41
C ALA A 313 -14.16 -0.71 -18.53
N ARG A 314 -14.99 -1.76 -18.61
CA ARG A 314 -16.18 -1.92 -17.76
C ARG A 314 -15.81 -1.89 -16.29
N GLU A 315 -14.75 -2.60 -15.89
CA GLU A 315 -14.31 -2.61 -14.49
C GLU A 315 -13.91 -1.21 -14.02
N CYS A 316 -13.12 -0.46 -14.80
CA CYS A 316 -12.79 0.93 -14.51
C CYS A 316 -14.04 1.81 -14.32
N TYR A 317 -15.02 1.70 -15.23
CA TYR A 317 -16.25 2.48 -15.12
C TYR A 317 -17.11 2.09 -13.92
N THR A 318 -17.15 0.80 -13.58
CA THR A 318 -17.86 0.30 -12.39
C THR A 318 -17.21 0.83 -11.11
N LEU A 319 -15.87 0.87 -11.08
CA LEU A 319 -15.11 1.38 -9.95
C LEU A 319 -15.37 2.86 -9.68
N GLY A 320 -15.39 3.70 -10.72
CA GLY A 320 -15.62 5.12 -10.50
C GLY A 320 -17.04 5.41 -10.03
N LEU A 321 -18.06 4.66 -10.51
CA LEU A 321 -19.42 4.75 -9.97
C LEU A 321 -19.49 4.42 -8.48
N ALA A 322 -18.70 3.44 -8.02
CA ALA A 322 -18.60 3.11 -6.60
C ALA A 322 -17.85 4.18 -5.79
N ALA A 323 -16.96 4.94 -6.43
CA ALA A 323 -16.21 6.02 -5.80
C ALA A 323 -17.02 7.34 -5.68
N GLY A 324 -18.11 7.49 -6.43
CA GLY A 324 -19.02 8.63 -6.35
C GLY A 324 -19.72 8.94 -7.67
N GLU A 325 -20.59 9.95 -7.64
CA GLU A 325 -21.25 10.42 -8.87
C GLU A 325 -20.27 11.24 -9.73
N PRO A 326 -20.27 11.05 -11.06
CA PRO A 326 -19.45 11.86 -11.96
C PRO A 326 -19.89 13.31 -11.91
N ARG A 327 -18.91 14.21 -12.04
CA ARG A 327 -19.22 15.63 -12.23
C ARG A 327 -20.09 15.79 -13.48
N ARG A 328 -21.05 16.71 -13.42
CA ARG A 328 -22.03 16.91 -14.49
C ARG A 328 -21.37 17.10 -15.86
N GLU A 329 -20.22 17.76 -15.91
CA GLU A 329 -19.46 18.09 -17.11
C GLU A 329 -18.82 16.87 -17.80
N ILE A 330 -18.61 15.77 -17.06
CA ILE A 330 -17.96 14.56 -17.58
C ILE A 330 -18.89 13.33 -17.58
N ASN A 331 -20.07 13.45 -16.96
CA ASN A 331 -21.01 12.34 -16.78
C ASN A 331 -21.39 11.69 -18.10
N ASP A 332 -21.65 12.47 -19.15
CA ASP A 332 -22.05 11.90 -20.44
C ASP A 332 -20.94 11.10 -21.10
N ARG A 333 -19.70 11.62 -21.04
CA ARG A 333 -18.52 10.94 -21.56
C ARG A 333 -18.26 9.64 -20.81
N TYR A 334 -18.38 9.69 -19.48
CA TYR A 334 -18.23 8.52 -18.61
C TYR A 334 -19.29 7.47 -18.92
N THR A 335 -20.55 7.89 -19.00
CA THR A 335 -21.71 7.06 -19.33
C THR A 335 -21.57 6.42 -20.70
N ALA A 336 -21.23 7.21 -21.72
CA ALA A 336 -21.06 6.69 -23.07
C ALA A 336 -19.96 5.64 -23.12
N GLY A 337 -18.85 5.86 -22.41
CA GLY A 337 -17.79 4.88 -22.25
C GLY A 337 -18.27 3.60 -21.57
N TYR A 338 -18.99 3.73 -20.46
CA TYR A 338 -19.53 2.58 -19.72
C TYR A 338 -20.52 1.77 -20.56
N VAL A 339 -21.51 2.42 -21.17
CA VAL A 339 -22.49 1.79 -22.07
C VAL A 339 -21.79 1.11 -23.25
N THR A 340 -20.79 1.77 -23.85
CA THR A 340 -19.99 1.18 -24.93
C THR A 340 -19.27 -0.08 -24.46
N SER A 341 -18.68 -0.07 -23.26
CA SER A 341 -18.03 -1.27 -22.71
C SER A 341 -19.02 -2.41 -22.51
N LEU A 342 -20.21 -2.15 -21.96
CA LEU A 342 -21.26 -3.14 -21.73
C LEU A 342 -21.73 -3.79 -23.03
N LEU A 343 -21.96 -3.00 -24.08
CA LEU A 343 -22.39 -3.52 -25.38
C LEU A 343 -21.35 -4.45 -26.01
N ASN A 344 -20.07 -4.06 -25.95
CA ASN A 344 -18.99 -4.85 -26.56
C ASN A 344 -18.74 -6.18 -25.84
N ILE A 345 -19.13 -6.30 -24.56
CA ILE A 345 -19.08 -7.58 -23.82
C ILE A 345 -20.40 -8.35 -23.85
N GLY A 346 -21.42 -7.87 -24.58
CA GLY A 346 -22.71 -8.55 -24.74
C GLY A 346 -23.75 -8.26 -23.64
N GLU A 347 -23.52 -7.32 -22.72
CA GLU A 347 -24.47 -6.91 -21.68
C GLU A 347 -25.47 -5.85 -22.19
N ILE A 348 -26.23 -6.23 -23.21
CA ILE A 348 -27.13 -5.30 -23.94
C ILE A 348 -28.22 -4.73 -23.04
N GLU A 349 -28.88 -5.56 -22.23
CA GLU A 349 -29.98 -5.13 -21.36
C GLU A 349 -29.50 -4.12 -20.31
N THR A 350 -28.37 -4.40 -19.65
CA THR A 350 -27.72 -3.49 -18.71
C THR A 350 -27.34 -2.16 -19.37
N ALA A 351 -26.82 -2.21 -20.59
CA ALA A 351 -26.46 -1.02 -21.37
C ALA A 351 -27.68 -0.14 -21.66
N LEU A 352 -28.79 -0.74 -22.14
CA LEU A 352 -30.04 -0.03 -22.42
C LEU A 352 -30.67 0.55 -21.14
N LYS A 353 -30.66 -0.21 -20.04
CA LYS A 353 -31.18 0.24 -18.74
C LYS A 353 -30.39 1.45 -18.23
N THR A 354 -29.07 1.37 -18.23
CA THR A 354 -28.19 2.48 -17.82
C THR A 354 -28.45 3.73 -18.66
N LEU A 355 -28.57 3.57 -19.97
CA LEU A 355 -28.78 4.69 -20.88
C LEU A 355 -30.16 5.34 -20.71
N ASN A 356 -31.22 4.54 -20.55
CA ASN A 356 -32.57 5.05 -20.31
C ASN A 356 -32.66 5.82 -18.98
N ALA A 357 -32.07 5.30 -17.91
CA ALA A 357 -32.06 5.97 -16.61
C ALA A 357 -31.41 7.36 -16.67
N ILE A 358 -30.39 7.53 -17.51
CA ILE A 358 -29.72 8.81 -17.69
C ILE A 358 -30.54 9.75 -18.56
N LEU A 359 -31.17 9.24 -19.61
CA LEU A 359 -32.09 10.01 -20.47
C LEU A 359 -33.38 10.46 -19.78
N GLU A 360 -33.67 9.95 -18.58
CA GLU A 360 -34.78 10.44 -17.75
C GLU A 360 -34.37 11.64 -16.88
N GLN A 361 -33.08 11.98 -16.81
CA GLN A 361 -32.60 13.11 -16.02
C GLN A 361 -32.82 14.46 -16.75
N PRO A 362 -33.19 15.55 -16.04
CA PRO A 362 -33.46 16.86 -16.67
C PRO A 362 -32.26 17.49 -17.39
N SER A 363 -31.05 16.99 -17.13
CA SER A 363 -29.78 17.51 -17.63
C SER A 363 -29.27 16.81 -18.90
N ASN A 364 -30.13 16.13 -19.65
CA ASN A 364 -29.76 15.29 -20.80
C ASN A 364 -28.84 15.96 -21.82
N HIS A 365 -27.76 15.25 -22.17
CA HIS A 365 -26.81 15.68 -23.17
C HIS A 365 -27.06 14.99 -24.53
N PRO A 366 -26.92 15.70 -25.66
CA PRO A 366 -27.19 15.18 -27.01
C PRO A 366 -26.45 13.87 -27.36
N MET A 367 -25.28 13.65 -26.75
CA MET A 367 -24.46 12.46 -27.00
C MET A 367 -25.12 11.15 -26.54
N CYS A 368 -25.81 11.16 -25.40
CA CYS A 368 -26.51 9.98 -24.89
C CYS A 368 -27.71 9.60 -25.77
N HIS A 369 -28.39 10.60 -26.35
CA HIS A 369 -29.45 10.37 -27.34
C HIS A 369 -28.91 9.75 -28.64
N ALA A 370 -27.82 10.29 -29.18
CA ALA A 370 -27.16 9.74 -30.36
C ALA A 370 -26.71 8.28 -30.13
N LEU A 371 -26.12 8.00 -28.96
CA LEU A 371 -25.71 6.65 -28.59
C LEU A 371 -26.91 5.69 -28.51
N ARG A 372 -28.02 6.12 -27.90
CA ARG A 372 -29.26 5.31 -27.83
C ARG A 372 -29.78 4.98 -29.22
N GLN A 373 -29.83 5.96 -30.10
CA GLN A 373 -30.29 5.76 -31.47
C GLN A 373 -29.39 4.76 -32.21
N GLN A 374 -28.06 4.87 -32.08
CA GLN A 374 -27.13 3.93 -32.69
C GLN A 374 -27.33 2.50 -32.16
N ILE A 375 -27.51 2.34 -30.85
CA ILE A 375 -27.76 1.03 -30.23
C ILE A 375 -29.07 0.43 -30.74
N THR A 376 -30.14 1.22 -30.70
CA THR A 376 -31.49 0.81 -31.14
C THR A 376 -31.47 0.37 -32.60
N THR A 377 -30.86 1.17 -33.48
CA THR A 377 -30.68 0.84 -34.90
C THR A 377 -29.84 -0.43 -35.10
N LYS A 378 -28.71 -0.58 -34.39
CA LYS A 378 -27.81 -1.74 -34.52
C LYS A 378 -28.48 -3.04 -34.05
N LEU A 379 -29.37 -2.95 -33.07
CA LEU A 379 -30.06 -4.09 -32.46
C LEU A 379 -31.43 -4.38 -33.08
N GLY A 380 -31.95 -3.49 -33.94
CA GLY A 380 -33.28 -3.63 -34.55
C GLY A 380 -34.43 -3.50 -33.54
N LEU A 381 -34.26 -2.65 -32.53
CA LEU A 381 -35.23 -2.39 -31.45
C LEU A 381 -36.16 -1.21 -31.74
#